data_AF-A0A2L0C7G4-F1
#
_entry.id   AF-A0A2L0C7G4-F1
#
_cell.length_a   1.000
_cell.length_b   1.000
_cell.length_c   1.000
_cell.angle_alpha   90.00
_cell.angle_beta   90.00
_cell.angle_gamma   90.00
#
_symmetry.space_group_name_H-M   'P 1'
#
loop_
_entity.id
_entity.type
_entity.pdbx_description
1 polymer ?
#
loop_
_entity_poly.entity_id
_entity_poly.type
_entity_poly.pdbx_seq_one_letter_code
_entity_poly.pdbx_strand_id
1 'polypeptide(L)'
;VVQHPLEMGQKGKESTSNAVAVQLDAEGKVKYDIIARQGHSKDKIIYSKLTDLLPAEVVSEGDPSLQKPSQEDIEDITEKTKMALQRLTNSKIAAANPVRCAEKLGPAQYFRLAPSQQGASFNSGAKDRIIRMVDAQIDPMEPPRYKINRKIPRGPPSPPAPVLHSPTRRVTVKEQKEWRIPACISNWKNAKGYTIPLDKRLAADGRGLQQLHINENFAKLSEALYIADRKAREAVETRAQLERKLAQKEKEQKEEHLRQLAQKARDERAGIKTNVGNDGIPTNEEERERDVLRQDRHKERARERNLARAAPDKRTRLQKERER
;
A
#
# COMPACT_ATOMS: atom_id res chain seq x y z
N VAL A 1 88.31 -2.19 20.98
CA VAL A 1 87.09 -3.04 21.13
C VAL A 1 85.93 -2.26 20.52
N VAL A 2 85.21 -2.84 19.56
CA VAL A 2 84.02 -2.18 18.99
C VAL A 2 82.90 -2.27 20.01
N GLN A 3 82.36 -1.13 20.42
CA GLN A 3 81.27 -1.05 21.39
C GLN A 3 79.93 -0.95 20.66
N HIS A 4 78.94 -1.71 21.12
CA HIS A 4 77.57 -1.73 20.58
C HIS A 4 76.57 -1.29 21.65
N PRO A 5 76.53 0.01 22.02
CA PRO A 5 75.52 0.50 22.95
C PRO A 5 74.12 0.24 22.41
N LEU A 6 73.18 -0.18 23.28
CA LEU A 6 71.81 -0.55 22.92
C LEU A 6 71.71 -1.63 21.82
N GLU A 7 72.73 -2.49 21.71
CA GLU A 7 72.79 -3.59 20.75
C GLU A 7 72.77 -3.16 19.27
N MET A 8 73.00 -1.88 19.00
CA MET A 8 72.95 -1.31 17.66
C MET A 8 74.11 -1.85 16.79
N GLY A 9 73.78 -2.33 15.59
CA GLY A 9 74.77 -2.79 14.60
C GLY A 9 75.46 -4.12 14.93
N GLN A 10 74.94 -4.89 15.90
CA GLN A 10 75.43 -6.24 16.17
C GLN A 10 75.13 -7.18 14.99
N LYS A 11 76.17 -7.72 14.36
CA LYS A 11 76.05 -8.75 13.31
C LYS A 11 75.81 -10.10 14.00
N GLY A 12 74.66 -10.74 13.80
CA GLY A 12 74.36 -12.07 14.35
C GLY A 12 72.97 -12.21 15.02
N LYS A 13 72.29 -11.11 15.33
CA LYS A 13 70.84 -11.15 15.60
C LYS A 13 70.08 -11.34 14.28
N GLU A 14 68.92 -12.01 14.32
CA GLU A 14 68.09 -12.29 13.15
C GLU A 14 67.91 -11.02 12.30
N SER A 15 68.57 -10.99 11.14
CA SER A 15 68.60 -9.82 10.24
C SER A 15 67.27 -9.62 9.51
N THR A 16 66.38 -10.61 9.57
CA THR A 16 65.09 -10.64 8.90
C THR A 16 63.99 -10.78 9.94
N SER A 17 63.29 -9.68 10.23
CA SER A 17 62.08 -9.66 11.06
C SER A 17 60.89 -9.21 10.22
N ASN A 18 59.72 -9.82 10.46
CA ASN A 18 58.46 -9.42 9.85
C ASN A 18 57.81 -8.22 10.57
N ALA A 19 58.42 -7.70 11.63
CA ALA A 19 57.91 -6.57 12.38
C ALA A 19 58.17 -5.25 11.64
N VAL A 20 57.15 -4.39 11.60
CA VAL A 20 57.32 -3.00 11.13
C VAL A 20 58.17 -2.24 12.15
N ALA A 21 59.17 -1.50 11.66
CA ALA A 21 60.05 -0.71 12.52
C ALA A 21 59.25 0.33 13.33
N VAL A 22 59.52 0.40 14.64
CA VAL A 22 58.94 1.42 15.51
C VAL A 22 59.51 2.78 15.11
N GLN A 23 58.65 3.71 14.69
CA GLN A 23 59.05 5.07 14.36
C GLN A 23 58.54 6.04 15.43
N LEU A 24 59.28 7.12 15.63
CA LEU A 24 58.92 8.20 16.53
C LEU A 24 58.40 9.41 15.73
N ASP A 25 57.54 10.21 16.35
CA ASP A 25 57.16 11.52 15.85
C ASP A 25 58.18 12.60 16.21
N ALA A 26 57.93 13.83 15.75
CA ALA A 26 58.80 14.97 16.02
C ALA A 26 58.85 15.33 17.52
N GLU A 27 57.86 14.90 18.31
CA GLU A 27 57.79 15.08 19.76
C GLU A 27 58.43 13.91 20.53
N GLY A 28 58.88 12.86 19.84
CA GLY A 28 59.46 11.66 20.44
C GLY A 28 58.44 10.62 20.93
N LYS A 29 57.15 10.77 20.63
CA LYS A 29 56.12 9.76 20.89
C LYS A 29 56.14 8.68 19.82
N VAL A 30 55.78 7.46 20.21
CA VAL A 30 55.71 6.32 19.29
C VAL A 30 54.55 6.50 18.30
N LYS A 31 54.85 6.40 17.00
CA LYS A 31 53.86 6.51 15.91
C LYS A 31 53.09 5.20 15.72
N TYR A 32 52.09 4.96 16.55
CA TYR A 32 51.17 3.82 16.38
C TYR A 32 50.31 3.95 15.10
N ASP A 33 50.14 5.15 14.56
CA ASP A 33 49.41 5.46 13.32
C ASP A 33 49.94 4.67 12.10
N ILE A 34 51.19 4.20 12.13
CA ILE A 34 51.79 3.40 11.06
C ILE A 34 51.01 2.11 10.82
N ILE A 35 50.43 1.53 11.87
CA ILE A 35 49.59 0.35 11.79
C ILE A 35 48.33 0.67 10.97
N ALA A 36 47.67 1.81 11.26
CA ALA A 36 46.48 2.25 10.53
C ALA A 36 46.78 2.69 9.08
N ARG A 37 48.01 3.14 8.81
CA ARG A 37 48.48 3.58 7.48
C ARG A 37 48.97 2.43 6.59
N GLN A 38 49.07 1.21 7.12
CA GLN A 38 49.51 0.06 6.33
C GLN A 38 48.63 -0.11 5.09
N GLY A 39 49.22 -0.18 3.90
CA GLY A 39 48.51 -0.32 2.63
C GLY A 39 47.97 0.98 2.02
N HIS A 40 48.12 2.12 2.71
CA HIS A 40 47.81 3.45 2.17
C HIS A 40 49.10 4.18 1.74
N SER A 41 48.97 5.23 0.92
CA SER A 41 50.09 6.10 0.58
C SER A 41 50.51 6.94 1.79
N LYS A 42 51.77 7.39 1.82
CA LYS A 42 52.32 8.22 2.91
C LYS A 42 51.54 9.54 3.06
N ASP A 43 51.11 10.10 1.94
CA ASP A 43 50.42 11.40 1.87
C ASP A 43 48.93 11.32 2.18
N LYS A 44 48.35 10.11 2.28
CA LYS A 44 46.95 9.95 2.64
C LYS A 44 46.75 10.31 4.11
N ILE A 45 45.85 11.24 4.38
CA ILE A 45 45.51 11.66 5.74
C ILE A 45 44.62 10.57 6.37
N ILE A 46 45.02 10.07 7.55
CA ILE A 46 44.27 9.12 8.35
C ILE A 46 44.26 9.64 9.78
N TYR A 47 43.06 9.83 10.32
CA TYR A 47 42.85 10.21 11.70
C TYR A 47 42.86 8.95 12.57
N SER A 48 43.64 8.99 13.65
CA SER A 48 43.82 7.83 14.54
C SER A 48 44.11 8.22 15.99
N LYS A 49 44.37 9.50 16.25
CA LYS A 49 44.73 10.02 17.57
C LYS A 49 43.51 10.57 18.28
N LEU A 50 43.55 10.61 19.61
CA LEU A 50 42.53 11.29 20.42
C LEU A 50 42.49 12.80 20.15
N THR A 51 43.61 13.40 19.78
CA THR A 51 43.69 14.82 19.39
C THR A 51 42.79 15.14 18.19
N ASP A 52 42.58 14.16 17.30
CA ASP A 52 41.74 14.32 16.10
C ASP A 52 40.24 14.32 16.45
N LEU A 53 39.86 13.86 17.66
CA LEU A 53 38.50 13.86 18.18
C LEU A 53 38.14 15.15 18.92
N LEU A 54 39.12 15.96 19.30
CA LEU A 54 38.88 17.20 20.01
C LEU A 54 38.32 18.24 19.03
N PRO A 55 37.23 18.94 19.38
CA PRO A 55 36.71 19.99 18.53
C PRO A 55 37.73 21.12 18.43
N ALA A 56 37.98 21.59 17.21
CA ALA A 56 38.72 22.83 17.00
C ALA A 56 37.79 24.00 17.33
N GLU A 57 38.21 24.86 18.27
CA GLU A 57 37.46 26.06 18.63
C GLU A 57 37.59 27.11 17.53
N VAL A 58 36.46 27.64 17.05
CA VAL A 58 36.45 28.76 16.10
C VAL A 58 36.56 30.05 16.91
N VAL A 59 37.75 30.67 16.90
CA VAL A 59 38.06 31.85 17.71
C VAL A 59 37.52 33.15 17.08
N SER A 60 37.38 33.20 15.75
CA SER A 60 36.91 34.39 15.01
C SER A 60 36.20 33.99 13.72
N GLU A 61 35.15 34.74 13.35
CA GLU A 61 34.37 34.52 12.12
C GLU A 61 35.19 34.79 10.84
N GLY A 62 36.30 35.52 10.93
CA GLY A 62 37.16 35.90 9.80
C GLY A 62 38.45 35.09 9.64
N ASP A 63 38.55 33.88 10.20
CA ASP A 63 39.76 33.07 10.14
C ASP A 63 40.16 32.73 8.68
N PRO A 64 41.37 33.13 8.21
CA PRO A 64 41.82 32.85 6.85
C PRO A 64 41.97 31.36 6.53
N SER A 65 42.11 30.48 7.53
CA SER A 65 42.19 29.03 7.33
C SER A 65 40.85 28.38 6.94
N LEU A 66 39.73 29.04 7.30
CA LEU A 66 38.37 28.59 6.98
C LEU A 66 37.85 29.19 5.66
N GLN A 67 38.58 30.15 5.08
CA GLN A 67 38.22 30.72 3.79
C GLN A 67 38.38 29.67 2.69
N LYS A 68 37.51 29.76 1.69
CA LYS A 68 37.67 28.96 0.47
C LYS A 68 38.97 29.38 -0.23
N PRO A 69 39.61 28.46 -0.98
CA PRO A 69 40.72 28.82 -1.85
C PRO A 69 40.35 29.98 -2.79
N SER A 70 41.36 30.63 -3.35
CA SER A 70 41.16 31.76 -4.26
C SER A 70 40.33 31.34 -5.48
N GLN A 71 39.63 32.31 -6.08
CA GLN A 71 38.81 32.05 -7.26
C GLN A 71 39.67 31.53 -8.43
N GLU A 72 40.90 32.04 -8.57
CA GLU A 72 41.88 31.58 -9.56
C GLU A 72 42.27 30.11 -9.34
N ASP A 73 42.54 29.69 -8.09
CA ASP A 73 42.87 28.29 -7.78
C ASP A 73 41.69 27.36 -8.09
N ILE A 74 40.46 27.82 -7.83
CA ILE A 74 39.23 27.06 -8.12
C ILE A 74 39.10 26.85 -9.63
N GLU A 75 39.31 27.89 -10.43
CA GLU A 75 39.27 27.82 -11.89
C GLU A 75 40.35 26.87 -12.43
N ASP A 76 41.58 27.00 -11.94
CA ASP A 76 42.71 26.12 -12.26
C ASP A 76 42.41 24.64 -11.98
N ILE A 77 41.89 24.33 -10.78
CA ILE A 77 41.53 22.96 -10.38
C ILE A 77 40.35 22.46 -11.22
N THR A 78 39.38 23.33 -11.52
CA THR A 78 38.23 23.00 -12.37
C THR A 78 38.67 22.64 -13.78
N GLU A 79 39.61 23.38 -14.37
CA GLU A 79 40.14 23.07 -15.69
C GLU A 79 40.94 21.76 -15.69
N LYS A 80 41.82 21.56 -14.71
CA LYS A 80 42.62 20.32 -14.56
C LYS A 80 41.71 19.09 -14.41
N THR A 81 40.69 19.19 -13.56
CA THR A 81 39.74 18.09 -13.33
C THR A 81 38.85 17.85 -14.54
N LYS A 82 38.36 18.91 -15.21
CA LYS A 82 37.60 18.81 -16.45
C LYS A 82 38.40 18.10 -17.54
N MET A 83 39.66 18.47 -17.77
CA MET A 83 40.54 17.81 -18.74
C MET A 83 40.76 16.33 -18.41
N ALA A 84 40.99 16.00 -17.12
CA ALA A 84 41.17 14.62 -16.68
C ALA A 84 39.90 13.77 -16.90
N LEU A 85 38.73 14.31 -16.55
CA LEU A 85 37.45 13.65 -16.78
C LEU A 85 37.14 13.49 -18.26
N GLN A 86 37.40 14.51 -19.09
CA GLN A 86 37.26 14.43 -20.55
C GLN A 86 38.12 13.32 -21.14
N ARG A 87 39.36 13.14 -20.67
CA ARG A 87 40.23 12.05 -21.13
C ARG A 87 39.64 10.67 -20.80
N LEU A 88 39.10 10.50 -19.60
CA LEU A 88 38.45 9.25 -19.18
C LEU A 88 37.18 8.98 -19.97
N THR A 89 36.33 9.99 -20.18
CA THR A 89 35.08 9.85 -20.94
C THR A 89 35.36 9.55 -22.40
N ASN A 90 36.37 10.18 -23.01
CA ASN A 90 36.75 9.91 -24.40
C ASN A 90 37.20 8.46 -24.59
N SER A 91 37.92 7.88 -23.63
CA SER A 91 38.26 6.44 -23.65
C SER A 91 37.03 5.55 -23.56
N LYS A 92 36.03 5.90 -22.75
CA LYS A 92 34.76 5.15 -22.65
C LYS A 92 33.91 5.26 -23.91
N ILE A 93 33.80 6.46 -24.49
CA ILE A 93 33.12 6.71 -25.77
C ILE A 93 33.83 5.93 -26.88
N ALA A 94 35.15 5.85 -26.85
CA ALA A 94 35.92 5.05 -27.80
C ALA A 94 35.61 3.57 -27.76
N ALA A 95 35.52 2.99 -26.56
CA ALA A 95 35.14 1.59 -26.41
C ALA A 95 33.67 1.31 -26.80
N ALA A 96 32.77 2.29 -26.64
CA ALA A 96 31.35 2.14 -26.98
C ALA A 96 31.08 2.17 -28.49
N ASN A 97 31.96 2.82 -29.28
CA ASN A 97 31.85 2.92 -30.73
C ASN A 97 32.97 2.11 -31.40
N PRO A 98 32.79 0.78 -31.58
CA PRO A 98 33.86 -0.12 -32.04
C PRO A 98 34.17 -0.01 -33.53
N VAL A 99 33.18 0.35 -34.36
CA VAL A 99 33.38 0.50 -35.81
C VAL A 99 34.01 1.86 -36.07
N ARG A 100 35.31 1.88 -36.36
CA ARG A 100 36.07 3.10 -36.63
C ARG A 100 36.94 2.95 -37.87
N CYS A 101 37.18 4.07 -38.54
CA CYS A 101 38.23 4.17 -39.55
C CYS A 101 39.58 3.85 -38.91
N ALA A 102 40.47 3.18 -39.65
CA ALA A 102 41.80 2.84 -39.19
C ALA A 102 42.54 4.09 -38.67
N GLU A 103 43.05 4.02 -37.45
CA GLU A 103 43.81 5.13 -36.87
C GLU A 103 45.15 5.29 -37.61
N LYS A 104 45.53 6.54 -37.89
CA LYS A 104 46.84 6.84 -38.47
C LYS A 104 47.90 6.59 -37.41
N LEU A 105 48.90 5.78 -37.74
CA LEU A 105 50.05 5.54 -36.86
C LEU A 105 50.77 6.85 -36.53
N GLY A 106 51.09 7.03 -35.25
CA GLY A 106 51.90 8.15 -34.80
C GLY A 106 53.36 8.05 -35.27
N PRO A 107 54.14 9.15 -35.18
CA PRO A 107 55.55 9.14 -35.51
C PRO A 107 56.36 8.27 -34.53
N ALA A 108 57.47 7.70 -35.01
CA ALA A 108 58.38 6.90 -34.18
C ALA A 108 58.97 7.73 -33.02
N GLN A 109 58.94 7.18 -31.81
CA GLN A 109 59.45 7.81 -30.60
C GLN A 109 60.81 7.21 -30.20
N TYR A 110 61.75 8.04 -29.76
CA TYR A 110 63.06 7.59 -29.29
C TYR A 110 63.19 7.80 -27.79
N PHE A 111 63.47 6.72 -27.06
CA PHE A 111 63.68 6.74 -25.62
C PHE A 111 65.14 6.41 -25.30
N ARG A 112 65.73 7.17 -24.37
CA ARG A 112 67.02 6.83 -23.79
C ARG A 112 66.79 6.00 -22.54
N LEU A 113 67.31 4.77 -22.53
CA LEU A 113 67.25 3.87 -21.39
C LEU A 113 68.64 3.73 -20.77
N ALA A 114 68.76 4.08 -19.50
CA ALA A 114 69.90 3.76 -18.66
C ALA A 114 69.60 2.45 -17.90
N PRO A 115 70.15 1.30 -18.31
CA PRO A 115 69.91 0.03 -17.63
C PRO A 115 70.47 0.04 -16.19
N SER A 116 69.74 -0.59 -15.27
CA SER A 116 70.12 -0.71 -13.86
C SER A 116 71.25 -1.74 -13.66
N GLN A 117 71.26 -2.81 -14.45
CA GLN A 117 72.38 -3.75 -14.49
C GLN A 117 73.45 -3.20 -15.42
N GLN A 118 74.58 -2.81 -14.82
CA GLN A 118 75.74 -2.28 -15.53
C GLN A 118 76.92 -3.25 -15.41
N GLY A 119 77.70 -3.36 -16.47
CA GLY A 119 78.93 -4.13 -16.52
C GLY A 119 79.57 -4.03 -17.89
N ALA A 120 80.89 -4.13 -17.97
CA ALA A 120 81.64 -3.97 -19.23
C ALA A 120 81.23 -5.00 -20.30
N SER A 121 80.75 -6.17 -19.88
CA SER A 121 80.23 -7.23 -20.76
C SER A 121 78.79 -6.99 -21.25
N PHE A 122 78.07 -6.02 -20.67
CA PHE A 122 76.70 -5.69 -21.07
C PHE A 122 76.69 -4.45 -21.96
N ASN A 123 75.73 -4.41 -22.89
CA ASN A 123 75.52 -3.26 -23.79
C ASN A 123 76.78 -2.83 -24.57
N SER A 124 77.66 -3.78 -24.90
CA SER A 124 78.92 -3.52 -25.61
C SER A 124 79.77 -2.41 -24.97
N GLY A 125 79.71 -2.27 -23.64
CA GLY A 125 80.41 -1.23 -22.88
C GLY A 125 79.74 0.16 -22.89
N ALA A 126 78.62 0.34 -23.61
CA ALA A 126 77.87 1.58 -23.61
C ALA A 126 77.02 1.72 -22.34
N LYS A 127 76.98 2.93 -21.78
CA LYS A 127 76.21 3.22 -20.55
C LYS A 127 74.69 3.24 -20.80
N ASP A 128 74.27 3.81 -21.92
CA ASP A 128 72.85 4.00 -22.26
C ASP A 128 72.48 3.28 -23.56
N ARG A 129 71.19 3.02 -23.76
CA ARG A 129 70.59 2.53 -25.00
C ARG A 129 69.60 3.55 -25.54
N ILE A 130 69.56 3.73 -26.85
CA ILE A 130 68.51 4.50 -27.51
C ILE A 130 67.55 3.52 -28.19
N ILE A 131 66.29 3.53 -27.77
CA ILE A 131 65.26 2.61 -28.24
C ILE A 131 64.29 3.40 -29.11
N ARG A 132 64.09 2.94 -30.35
CA ARG A 132 63.06 3.45 -31.24
C ARG A 132 61.78 2.63 -31.06
N MET A 133 60.76 3.23 -30.44
CA MET A 133 59.43 2.65 -30.29
C MET A 133 58.53 3.10 -31.44
N VAL A 134 57.83 2.13 -32.04
CA VAL A 134 56.87 2.33 -33.13
C VAL A 134 55.63 1.52 -32.78
N ASP A 135 54.45 2.13 -32.87
CA ASP A 135 53.18 1.42 -32.64
C ASP A 135 52.93 0.45 -33.80
N ALA A 136 52.60 -0.80 -33.46
CA ALA A 136 52.25 -1.80 -34.47
C ALA A 136 50.86 -1.50 -35.03
N GLN A 137 50.71 -1.56 -36.36
CA GLN A 137 49.42 -1.36 -37.02
C GLN A 137 48.42 -2.45 -36.61
N ILE A 138 47.27 -2.04 -36.10
CA ILE A 138 46.18 -2.92 -35.71
C ILE A 138 45.25 -3.11 -36.91
N ASP A 139 44.85 -4.35 -37.19
CA ASP A 139 43.89 -4.66 -38.26
C ASP A 139 42.48 -4.20 -37.83
N PRO A 140 41.82 -3.31 -38.58
CA PRO A 140 40.47 -2.84 -38.25
C PRO A 140 39.40 -3.93 -38.29
N MET A 141 39.66 -5.08 -38.95
CA MET A 141 38.74 -6.22 -39.03
C MET A 141 39.06 -7.31 -38.00
N GLU A 142 40.09 -7.14 -37.18
CA GLU A 142 40.46 -8.11 -36.15
C GLU A 142 39.44 -8.09 -34.99
N PRO A 143 38.80 -9.24 -34.67
CA PRO A 143 37.90 -9.32 -33.53
C PRO A 143 38.67 -9.28 -32.19
N PRO A 144 38.00 -9.04 -31.04
CA PRO A 144 38.64 -9.05 -29.74
C PRO A 144 39.41 -10.35 -29.45
N ARG A 145 40.72 -10.25 -29.18
CA ARG A 145 41.63 -11.40 -29.01
C ARG A 145 41.33 -12.29 -27.79
N TYR A 146 40.76 -11.73 -26.72
CA TYR A 146 40.62 -12.41 -25.43
C TYR A 146 39.20 -12.31 -24.86
N LYS A 147 38.83 -13.32 -24.07
CA LYS A 147 37.55 -13.36 -23.34
C LYS A 147 37.63 -12.46 -22.10
N ILE A 148 36.89 -11.35 -22.10
CA ILE A 148 36.88 -10.35 -21.00
C ILE A 148 35.83 -10.68 -19.91
N ASN A 149 34.94 -11.63 -20.16
CA ASN A 149 33.81 -11.97 -19.27
C ASN A 149 34.17 -12.78 -18.02
N ARG A 150 35.47 -12.94 -17.69
CA ARG A 150 35.91 -13.64 -16.48
C ARG A 150 35.50 -12.83 -15.24
N LYS A 151 34.52 -13.32 -14.49
CA LYS A 151 34.09 -12.71 -13.23
C LYS A 151 35.05 -13.13 -12.11
N ILE A 152 35.74 -12.15 -11.55
CA ILE A 152 36.66 -12.32 -10.41
C ILE A 152 35.96 -11.75 -9.17
N PRO A 153 36.08 -12.35 -7.98
CA PRO A 153 35.58 -11.73 -6.75
C PRO A 153 36.19 -10.34 -6.57
N ARG A 154 35.45 -9.45 -5.91
CA ARG A 154 35.99 -8.13 -5.57
C ARG A 154 37.26 -8.31 -4.73
N GLY A 155 38.31 -7.58 -5.08
CA GLY A 155 39.52 -7.52 -4.27
C GLY A 155 39.22 -7.03 -2.85
N PRO A 156 40.16 -7.22 -1.90
CA PRO A 156 40.00 -6.67 -0.57
C PRO A 156 39.78 -5.15 -0.65
N PRO A 157 38.94 -4.56 0.20
CA PRO A 157 38.81 -3.11 0.29
C PRO A 157 40.14 -2.50 0.77
N SER A 158 40.25 -1.18 0.65
CA SER A 158 41.36 -0.48 1.32
C SER A 158 41.33 -0.77 2.83
N PRO A 159 42.49 -0.81 3.50
CA PRO A 159 42.57 -1.09 4.93
C PRO A 159 41.58 -0.22 5.72
N PRO A 160 40.85 -0.80 6.69
CA PRO A 160 39.80 -0.10 7.41
C PRO A 160 40.37 1.11 8.15
N ALA A 161 39.67 2.24 8.05
CA ALA A 161 40.04 3.43 8.81
C ALA A 161 39.76 3.21 10.31
N PRO A 162 40.58 3.78 11.21
CA PRO A 162 40.29 3.78 12.64
C PRO A 162 38.93 4.42 12.93
N VAL A 163 38.16 3.76 13.80
CA VAL A 163 36.83 4.22 14.17
C VAL A 163 36.93 5.13 15.39
N LEU A 164 36.80 6.44 15.16
CA LEU A 164 36.90 7.46 16.18
C LEU A 164 35.50 7.78 16.76
N HIS A 165 34.98 6.88 17.59
CA HIS A 165 33.73 7.12 18.31
C HIS A 165 33.96 7.89 19.60
N SER A 166 32.92 8.58 20.06
CA SER A 166 32.85 9.00 21.48
C SER A 166 32.80 7.76 22.38
N PRO A 167 33.17 7.88 23.67
CA PRO A 167 33.06 6.78 24.62
C PRO A 167 31.65 6.17 24.59
N THR A 168 31.58 4.83 24.58
CA THR A 168 30.31 4.11 24.49
C THR A 168 29.39 4.50 25.65
N ARG A 169 28.17 4.94 25.33
CA ARG A 169 27.15 5.22 26.34
C ARG A 169 26.75 3.92 27.03
N ARG A 170 26.62 3.96 28.36
CA ARG A 170 26.18 2.79 29.13
C ARG A 170 24.69 2.55 28.88
N VAL A 171 24.37 1.42 28.27
CA VAL A 171 22.98 1.01 28.01
C VAL A 171 22.40 0.44 29.31
N THR A 172 21.19 0.87 29.66
CA THR A 172 20.47 0.29 30.81
C THR A 172 19.70 -0.96 30.40
N VAL A 173 19.52 -1.91 31.33
CA VAL A 173 18.72 -3.13 31.07
C VAL A 173 17.27 -2.78 30.70
N LYS A 174 16.74 -1.67 31.23
CA LYS A 174 15.40 -1.18 30.88
C LYS A 174 15.34 -0.75 29.42
N GLU A 175 16.27 0.08 28.97
CA GLU A 175 16.37 0.53 27.58
C GLU A 175 16.51 -0.66 26.62
N GLN A 176 17.39 -1.62 26.92
CA GLN A 176 17.55 -2.81 26.09
C GLN A 176 16.25 -3.63 25.97
N LYS A 177 15.47 -3.75 27.04
CA LYS A 177 14.17 -4.45 27.02
C LYS A 177 13.12 -3.70 26.22
N GLU A 178 13.09 -2.37 26.30
CA GLU A 178 12.16 -1.52 25.56
C GLU A 178 12.40 -1.60 24.05
N TRP A 179 13.67 -1.70 23.63
CA TRP A 179 14.05 -1.90 22.23
C TRP A 179 13.98 -3.36 21.76
N ARG A 180 13.48 -4.29 22.58
CA ARG A 180 13.31 -5.69 22.16
C ARG A 180 12.10 -5.83 21.23
N ILE A 181 12.38 -5.86 19.93
CA ILE A 181 11.36 -6.03 18.90
C ILE A 181 10.74 -7.43 18.98
N PRO A 182 9.41 -7.57 19.15
CA PRO A 182 8.73 -8.86 19.13
C PRO A 182 8.84 -9.57 17.77
N ALA A 183 8.79 -10.90 17.76
CA ALA A 183 8.83 -11.67 16.52
C ALA A 183 7.59 -11.41 15.66
N CYS A 184 7.80 -11.17 14.36
CA CYS A 184 6.72 -10.94 13.41
C CYS A 184 6.03 -12.27 13.03
N ILE A 185 4.82 -12.49 13.56
CA ILE A 185 3.96 -13.61 13.18
C ILE A 185 2.95 -13.08 12.16
N SER A 186 3.11 -13.47 10.89
CA SER A 186 2.24 -12.98 9.82
C SER A 186 1.02 -13.90 9.62
N ASN A 187 -0.14 -13.31 9.34
CA ASN A 187 -1.37 -14.04 9.03
C ASN A 187 -1.39 -14.64 7.61
N TRP A 188 -0.39 -14.32 6.78
CA TRP A 188 -0.36 -14.68 5.35
C TRP A 188 0.81 -15.59 4.98
N LYS A 189 2.01 -15.29 5.47
CA LYS A 189 3.25 -15.99 5.10
C LYS A 189 3.87 -16.71 6.29
N ASN A 190 4.10 -18.01 6.10
CA ASN A 190 4.90 -18.83 7.00
C ASN A 190 5.92 -19.62 6.17
N ALA A 191 6.99 -18.94 5.74
CA ALA A 191 7.95 -19.50 4.79
C ALA A 191 8.64 -20.79 5.28
N LYS A 192 8.84 -20.91 6.59
CA LYS A 192 9.48 -22.08 7.21
C LYS A 192 8.46 -23.11 7.73
N GLY A 193 7.15 -22.88 7.54
CA GLY A 193 6.11 -23.83 7.92
C GLY A 193 6.00 -24.10 9.42
N TYR A 194 6.40 -23.17 10.29
CA TYR A 194 6.36 -23.40 11.74
C TYR A 194 4.93 -23.59 12.27
N THR A 195 4.77 -24.55 13.18
CA THR A 195 3.51 -24.74 13.92
C THR A 195 3.42 -23.73 15.06
N ILE A 196 2.77 -22.60 14.80
CA ILE A 196 2.55 -21.53 15.79
C ILE A 196 1.21 -21.76 16.49
N PRO A 197 1.15 -21.78 17.84
CA PRO A 197 -0.09 -21.91 18.58
C PRO A 197 -1.01 -20.69 18.34
N LEU A 198 -2.32 -20.89 18.51
CA LEU A 198 -3.34 -19.90 18.14
C LEU A 198 -3.21 -18.59 18.94
N ASP A 199 -2.84 -18.66 20.22
CA ASP A 199 -2.64 -17.49 21.08
C ASP A 199 -1.57 -16.55 20.51
N LYS A 200 -0.44 -17.09 20.03
CA LYS A 200 0.65 -16.29 19.44
C LYS A 200 0.32 -15.80 18.02
N ARG A 201 -0.50 -16.53 17.26
CA ARG A 201 -0.98 -16.07 15.94
C ARG A 201 -1.89 -14.86 16.07
N LEU A 202 -2.79 -14.88 17.05
CA LEU A 202 -3.75 -13.81 17.29
C LEU A 202 -3.19 -12.69 18.18
N ALA A 203 -2.03 -12.88 18.81
CA ALA A 203 -1.44 -11.91 19.74
C ALA A 203 -1.17 -10.53 19.13
N ALA A 204 -0.80 -10.48 17.84
CA ALA A 204 -0.55 -9.23 17.13
C ALA A 204 -1.83 -8.59 16.55
N ASP A 205 -2.97 -9.25 16.73
CA ASP A 205 -4.23 -8.82 16.17
C ASP A 205 -4.92 -7.80 17.06
N GLY A 206 -4.79 -6.52 16.70
CA GLY A 206 -5.36 -5.39 17.43
C GLY A 206 -6.89 -5.32 17.41
N ARG A 207 -7.60 -6.26 16.76
CA ARG A 207 -9.08 -6.30 16.73
C ARG A 207 -9.70 -6.33 18.13
N GLY A 208 -9.06 -6.97 19.10
CA GLY A 208 -9.53 -6.99 20.49
C GLY A 208 -9.39 -5.64 21.23
N LEU A 209 -8.58 -4.72 20.69
CA LEU A 209 -8.41 -3.36 21.23
C LEU A 209 -9.39 -2.36 20.61
N GLN A 210 -10.08 -2.74 19.52
CA GLN A 210 -11.08 -1.90 18.88
C GLN A 210 -12.43 -2.05 19.58
N GLN A 211 -12.86 -1.01 20.31
CA GLN A 211 -14.21 -0.96 20.86
C GLN A 211 -15.18 -0.48 19.75
N LEU A 212 -16.10 -1.36 19.34
CA LEU A 212 -17.17 -0.98 18.41
C LEU A 212 -18.20 -0.12 19.15
N HIS A 213 -18.25 1.17 18.82
CA HIS A 213 -19.22 2.11 19.37
C HIS A 213 -20.39 2.28 18.39
N ILE A 214 -21.63 2.08 18.86
CA ILE A 214 -22.84 2.25 18.05
C ILE A 214 -23.53 3.55 18.45
N ASN A 215 -23.89 4.37 17.46
CA ASN A 215 -24.53 5.66 17.69
C ASN A 215 -26.01 5.49 18.13
N GLU A 216 -26.43 6.22 19.17
CA GLU A 216 -27.82 6.24 19.68
C GLU A 216 -28.85 6.71 18.65
N ASN A 217 -28.43 7.46 17.63
CA ASN A 217 -29.31 7.88 16.53
C ASN A 217 -29.91 6.69 15.77
N PHE A 218 -29.26 5.52 15.78
CA PHE A 218 -29.83 4.30 15.19
C PHE A 218 -31.09 3.84 15.95
N ALA A 219 -31.12 3.99 17.27
CA ALA A 219 -32.31 3.69 18.07
C ALA A 219 -33.42 4.71 17.82
N LYS A 220 -33.10 6.00 17.79
CA LYS A 220 -34.07 7.06 17.46
C LYS A 220 -34.69 6.85 16.07
N LEU A 221 -33.86 6.46 15.09
CA LEU A 221 -34.31 6.18 13.74
C LEU A 221 -35.22 4.95 13.67
N SER A 222 -34.85 3.85 14.34
CA SER A 222 -35.66 2.63 14.34
C SER A 222 -37.03 2.86 15.00
N GLU A 223 -37.07 3.60 16.10
CA GLU A 223 -38.32 4.00 16.76
C GLU A 223 -39.17 4.92 15.88
N ALA A 224 -38.56 5.92 15.26
CA ALA A 224 -39.26 6.83 14.35
C ALA A 224 -39.89 6.08 13.17
N LEU A 225 -39.17 5.12 12.58
CA LEU A 225 -39.70 4.28 11.50
C LEU A 225 -40.84 3.38 11.98
N TYR A 226 -40.75 2.82 13.19
CA TYR A 226 -41.83 2.00 13.76
C TYR A 226 -43.11 2.82 14.00
N ILE A 227 -42.96 4.06 14.50
CA ILE A 227 -44.08 4.99 14.68
C ILE A 227 -44.68 5.39 13.32
N ALA A 228 -43.82 5.65 12.32
CA ALA A 228 -44.27 6.02 10.98
C ALA A 228 -45.06 4.88 10.32
N ASP A 229 -44.61 3.62 10.41
CA ASP A 229 -45.34 2.47 9.86
C ASP A 229 -46.72 2.33 10.53
N ARG A 230 -46.79 2.44 11.85
CA ARG A 230 -48.08 2.35 12.58
C ARG A 230 -49.06 3.42 12.12
N LYS A 231 -48.61 4.68 12.05
CA LYS A 231 -49.45 5.80 11.59
C LYS A 231 -49.86 5.64 10.12
N ALA A 232 -48.97 5.14 9.26
CA ALA A 232 -49.29 4.88 7.87
C ALA A 232 -50.39 3.82 7.72
N ARG A 233 -50.33 2.74 8.50
CA ARG A 233 -51.39 1.71 8.52
C ARG A 233 -52.72 2.24 9.01
N GLU A 234 -52.73 2.99 10.11
CA GLU A 234 -53.93 3.65 10.63
C GLU A 234 -54.54 4.61 9.59
N ALA A 235 -53.72 5.41 8.89
CA ALA A 235 -54.17 6.30 7.83
C ALA A 235 -54.74 5.56 6.60
N VAL A 236 -54.15 4.42 6.23
CA VAL A 236 -54.66 3.57 5.15
C VAL A 236 -55.98 2.90 5.55
N GLU A 237 -56.09 2.41 6.77
CA GLU A 237 -57.31 1.77 7.26
C GLU A 237 -58.47 2.77 7.35
N THR A 238 -58.23 3.94 7.94
CA THR A 238 -59.24 5.02 8.01
C THR A 238 -59.68 5.48 6.62
N ARG A 239 -58.75 5.65 5.67
CA ARG A 239 -59.08 5.94 4.26
C ARG A 239 -59.95 4.85 3.64
N ALA A 240 -59.56 3.57 3.80
CA ALA A 240 -60.35 2.45 3.30
C ALA A 240 -61.76 2.39 3.92
N GLN A 241 -61.92 2.73 5.20
CA GLN A 241 -63.22 2.82 5.85
C GLN A 241 -64.07 3.98 5.30
N LEU A 242 -63.47 5.15 5.06
CA LEU A 242 -64.15 6.30 4.46
C LEU A 242 -64.58 6.02 3.02
N GLU A 243 -63.71 5.44 2.20
CA GLU A 243 -64.04 5.02 0.83
C GLU A 243 -65.20 4.02 0.83
N ARG A 244 -65.21 3.06 1.76
CA ARG A 244 -66.35 2.14 1.93
C ARG A 244 -67.65 2.88 2.30
N LYS A 245 -67.60 3.87 3.20
CA LYS A 245 -68.78 4.67 3.57
C LYS A 245 -69.29 5.52 2.41
N LEU A 246 -68.40 6.14 1.64
CA LEU A 246 -68.76 6.89 0.43
C LEU A 246 -69.39 5.97 -0.62
N ALA A 247 -68.80 4.80 -0.86
CA ALA A 247 -69.36 3.80 -1.77
C ALA A 247 -70.74 3.28 -1.30
N GLN A 248 -70.97 3.13 0.02
CA GLN A 248 -72.29 2.81 0.56
C GLN A 248 -73.29 3.93 0.33
N LYS A 249 -72.92 5.19 0.60
CA LYS A 249 -73.78 6.35 0.38
C LYS A 249 -74.12 6.54 -1.10
N GLU A 250 -73.17 6.29 -2.00
CA GLU A 250 -73.40 6.34 -3.45
C GLU A 250 -74.36 5.22 -3.90
N LYS A 251 -74.25 4.02 -3.30
CA LYS A 251 -75.22 2.93 -3.53
C LYS A 251 -76.61 3.30 -3.02
N GLU A 252 -76.72 3.88 -1.83
CA GLU A 252 -77.98 4.35 -1.25
C GLU A 252 -78.64 5.42 -2.13
N GLN A 253 -77.87 6.41 -2.61
CA GLN A 253 -78.38 7.40 -3.58
C GLN A 253 -78.87 6.78 -4.88
N LYS A 254 -78.16 5.77 -5.40
CA LYS A 254 -78.60 5.01 -6.58
C LYS A 254 -79.89 4.25 -6.31
N GLU A 255 -80.05 3.64 -5.13
CA GLU A 255 -81.28 2.97 -4.71
C GLU A 255 -82.44 3.95 -4.55
N GLU A 256 -82.23 5.13 -3.96
CA GLU A 256 -83.22 6.20 -3.86
C GLU A 256 -83.64 6.73 -5.23
N HIS A 257 -82.68 6.94 -6.15
CA HIS A 257 -82.98 7.34 -7.52
C HIS A 257 -83.82 6.26 -8.23
N LEU A 258 -83.47 4.98 -8.09
CA LEU A 258 -84.26 3.87 -8.65
C LEU A 258 -85.67 3.84 -8.03
N ARG A 259 -85.80 4.12 -6.73
CA ARG A 259 -87.09 4.22 -6.04
C ARG A 259 -87.94 5.37 -6.58
N GLN A 260 -87.37 6.55 -6.80
CA GLN A 260 -88.07 7.69 -7.38
C GLN A 260 -88.50 7.41 -8.83
N LEU A 261 -87.65 6.75 -9.63
CA LEU A 261 -87.98 6.33 -10.99
C LEU A 261 -89.15 5.33 -10.99
N ALA A 262 -89.13 4.36 -10.07
CA ALA A 262 -90.21 3.39 -9.90
C ALA A 262 -91.53 4.04 -9.44
N GLN A 263 -91.45 5.08 -8.59
CA GLN A 263 -92.61 5.88 -8.18
C GLN A 263 -93.21 6.63 -9.37
N LYS A 264 -92.38 7.36 -10.15
CA LYS A 264 -92.81 8.03 -11.39
C LYS A 264 -93.46 7.08 -12.38
N ALA A 265 -92.88 5.89 -12.60
CA ALA A 265 -93.46 4.87 -13.47
C ALA A 265 -94.80 4.30 -12.94
N ARG A 266 -95.02 4.29 -11.62
CA ARG A 266 -96.33 3.94 -11.03
C ARG A 266 -97.35 5.04 -11.21
N ASP A 267 -96.96 6.30 -11.06
CA ASP A 267 -97.85 7.46 -11.21
C ASP A 267 -98.29 7.62 -12.68
N GLU A 268 -97.41 7.40 -13.65
CA GLU A 268 -97.76 7.34 -15.08
C GLU A 268 -98.73 6.18 -15.38
N ARG A 269 -98.62 5.05 -14.69
CA ARG A 269 -99.56 3.93 -14.80
C ARG A 269 -100.90 4.20 -14.10
N ALA A 270 -100.92 5.03 -13.06
CA ALA A 270 -102.14 5.44 -12.36
C ALA A 270 -102.96 6.49 -13.14
N GLY A 271 -102.35 7.17 -14.12
CA GLY A 271 -103.03 8.06 -15.08
C GLY A 271 -103.98 7.36 -16.06
N ILE A 272 -103.98 6.02 -16.12
CA ILE A 272 -104.97 5.21 -16.83
C ILE A 272 -105.68 4.32 -15.80
N LYS A 273 -106.71 4.86 -15.12
CA LYS A 273 -107.69 4.06 -14.39
C LYS A 273 -109.09 4.32 -14.91
N THR A 274 -109.56 3.30 -15.61
CA THR A 274 -110.94 3.03 -15.98
C THR A 274 -111.83 3.00 -14.74
N ASN A 275 -112.86 3.84 -14.78
CA ASN A 275 -113.91 3.95 -13.81
C ASN A 275 -114.87 2.75 -13.98
N VAL A 276 -114.77 1.73 -13.13
CA VAL A 276 -115.90 0.80 -12.88
C VAL A 276 -115.83 0.34 -11.42
N GLY A 277 -116.65 0.96 -10.59
CA GLY A 277 -117.01 0.48 -9.27
C GLY A 277 -118.47 0.77 -9.05
N ASN A 278 -119.34 -0.22 -9.29
CA ASN A 278 -120.70 -0.24 -8.79
C ASN A 278 -121.14 -1.68 -8.47
N ASP A 279 -121.44 -1.88 -7.19
CA ASP A 279 -122.42 -2.78 -6.56
C ASP A 279 -122.40 -4.31 -6.75
N GLY A 280 -122.50 -5.01 -5.60
CA GLY A 280 -123.18 -6.32 -5.52
C GLY A 280 -122.47 -7.45 -4.74
N ILE A 281 -122.49 -7.38 -3.40
CA ILE A 281 -122.65 -8.44 -2.35
C ILE A 281 -122.82 -9.92 -2.85
N PRO A 282 -122.41 -11.01 -2.13
CA PRO A 282 -121.23 -11.35 -1.29
C PRO A 282 -120.67 -12.79 -1.62
N THR A 283 -119.87 -13.39 -0.72
CA THR A 283 -119.38 -14.80 -0.64
C THR A 283 -118.07 -15.17 -1.36
N ASN A 284 -116.99 -15.37 -0.59
CA ASN A 284 -116.45 -16.70 -0.24
C ASN A 284 -115.21 -16.54 0.67
N GLU A 285 -115.30 -16.92 1.95
CA GLU A 285 -114.21 -16.84 2.94
C GLU A 285 -112.98 -17.70 2.50
N GLU A 286 -113.21 -18.76 1.71
CA GLU A 286 -112.18 -19.70 1.25
C GLU A 286 -111.24 -19.16 0.15
N GLU A 287 -111.66 -18.15 -0.64
CA GLU A 287 -110.79 -17.58 -1.69
C GLU A 287 -109.74 -16.64 -1.12
N ARG A 288 -110.05 -15.97 0.00
CA ARG A 288 -109.09 -15.12 0.73
C ARG A 288 -108.00 -15.93 1.39
N GLU A 289 -108.32 -17.08 1.97
CA GLU A 289 -107.32 -17.97 2.57
C GLU A 289 -106.39 -18.57 1.52
N ARG A 290 -106.91 -18.91 0.33
CA ARG A 290 -106.12 -19.49 -0.76
C ARG A 290 -105.12 -18.51 -1.38
N ASP A 291 -105.47 -17.22 -1.43
CA ASP A 291 -104.57 -16.17 -1.93
C ASP A 291 -103.56 -15.68 -0.88
N VAL A 292 -103.90 -15.73 0.41
CA VAL A 292 -102.92 -15.54 1.50
C VAL A 292 -101.89 -16.67 1.49
N LEU A 293 -102.31 -17.93 1.30
CA LEU A 293 -101.41 -19.09 1.19
C LEU A 293 -100.50 -19.04 -0.05
N ARG A 294 -100.97 -18.45 -1.15
CA ARG A 294 -100.13 -18.19 -2.33
C ARG A 294 -99.10 -17.09 -2.08
N GLN A 295 -99.49 -16.01 -1.40
CA GLN A 295 -98.56 -14.93 -1.05
C GLN A 295 -97.49 -15.36 -0.04
N ASP A 296 -97.86 -16.18 0.95
CA ASP A 296 -96.90 -16.67 1.95
C ASP A 296 -95.89 -17.64 1.33
N ARG A 297 -96.33 -18.56 0.46
CA ARG A 297 -95.42 -19.45 -0.27
C ARG A 297 -94.50 -18.71 -1.24
N HIS A 298 -94.90 -17.52 -1.71
CA HIS A 298 -94.09 -16.66 -2.55
C HIS A 298 -93.08 -15.85 -1.72
N LYS A 299 -93.46 -15.38 -0.52
CA LYS A 299 -92.56 -14.75 0.44
C LYS A 299 -91.53 -15.72 1.00
N GLU A 300 -91.92 -16.97 1.25
CA GLU A 300 -91.04 -18.02 1.75
C GLU A 300 -89.98 -18.41 0.71
N ARG A 301 -90.38 -18.64 -0.55
CA ARG A 301 -89.41 -18.86 -1.66
C ARG A 301 -88.49 -17.66 -1.89
N ALA A 302 -88.96 -16.43 -1.67
CA ALA A 302 -88.12 -15.24 -1.76
C ALA A 302 -87.11 -15.16 -0.60
N ARG A 303 -87.52 -15.52 0.63
CA ARG A 303 -86.62 -15.61 1.79
C ARG A 303 -85.59 -16.72 1.61
N GLU A 304 -85.99 -17.90 1.13
CA GLU A 304 -85.10 -19.04 0.91
C GLU A 304 -84.08 -18.73 -0.21
N ARG A 305 -84.51 -18.08 -1.30
CA ARG A 305 -83.60 -17.60 -2.36
C ARG A 305 -82.62 -16.55 -1.85
N ASN A 306 -83.05 -15.64 -0.97
CA ASN A 306 -82.17 -14.64 -0.36
C ASN A 306 -81.21 -15.27 0.66
N LEU A 307 -81.64 -16.27 1.43
CA LEU A 307 -80.78 -17.00 2.36
C LEU A 307 -79.72 -17.84 1.63
N ALA A 308 -80.10 -18.48 0.51
CA ALA A 308 -79.18 -19.20 -0.37
C ALA A 308 -78.15 -18.27 -1.05
N ARG A 309 -78.53 -17.01 -1.35
CA ARG A 309 -77.63 -16.00 -1.92
C ARG A 309 -76.74 -15.32 -0.88
N ALA A 310 -77.19 -15.19 0.36
CA ALA A 310 -76.50 -14.45 1.41
C ALA A 310 -75.38 -15.24 2.12
N ALA A 311 -75.26 -16.55 1.91
CA ALA A 311 -74.23 -17.34 2.60
C ALA A 311 -73.70 -18.57 1.80
N PRO A 312 -72.94 -18.38 0.71
CA PRO A 312 -72.13 -19.47 0.15
C PRO A 312 -70.98 -19.92 1.10
N ASP A 313 -70.49 -19.03 1.97
CA ASP A 313 -69.26 -19.23 2.74
C ASP A 313 -69.42 -19.95 4.09
N LYS A 314 -70.65 -20.26 4.52
CA LYS A 314 -70.88 -21.05 5.75
C LYS A 314 -70.89 -22.57 5.52
N ARG A 315 -70.95 -23.03 4.27
CA ARG A 315 -70.84 -24.46 3.92
C ARG A 315 -69.40 -24.99 4.09
N THR A 316 -68.40 -24.15 3.86
CA THR A 316 -66.98 -24.52 3.89
C THR A 316 -66.43 -24.74 5.31
N ARG A 317 -67.02 -24.12 6.34
CA ARG A 317 -66.61 -24.33 7.74
C ARG A 317 -67.13 -25.64 8.33
N LEU A 318 -68.37 -26.02 8.01
CA LEU A 318 -68.99 -27.26 8.50
C LEU A 318 -68.52 -28.53 7.78
N GLN A 319 -68.00 -28.42 6.55
CA GLN A 319 -67.34 -29.56 5.87
C GLN A 319 -65.93 -29.83 6.42
N LYS A 320 -65.20 -28.80 6.86
CA LYS A 320 -63.82 -28.94 7.34
C LYS A 320 -63.71 -29.50 8.79
N GLU A 321 -64.80 -29.47 9.55
CA GLU A 321 -64.89 -30.13 10.87
C GLU A 321 -65.36 -31.59 10.79
N ARG A 322 -65.80 -32.09 9.62
CA ARG A 322 -66.19 -33.50 9.40
C ARG A 322 -65.09 -34.36 8.75
N GLU A 323 -63.92 -33.79 8.46
CA GLU A 323 -62.74 -34.49 7.91
C GLU A 323 -61.58 -34.62 8.92
N ARG A 324 -61.88 -34.56 10.22
CA ARG A 324 -61.05 -35.14 11.28
C ARG A 324 -61.70 -36.41 11.79
#